data_AF-A0A6P0Y2B6-F1
#
_entry.id   AF-A0A6P0Y2B6-F1
#
_cell.length_a   1.000
_cell.length_b   1.000
_cell.length_c   1.000
_cell.angle_alpha   90.00
_cell.angle_beta   90.00
_cell.angle_gamma   90.00
#
_symmetry.space_group_name_H-M   'P 1'
#
loop_
_entity.id
_entity.type
_entity.pdbx_description
1 polymer ?
#
loop_
_entity_poly.entity_id
_entity_poly.type
_entity_poly.pdbx_seq_one_letter_code
_entity_poly.pdbx_strand_id
1 'polypeptide(L)' 'MNSDELIQRYQAGERDFSGVEFRYLELGNISIEEINLSSANLSGATLQNVNLDNANLSNAQLISTEIENTT' A
#
# COMPACT_ATOMS: atom_id res chain seq x y z
N MET A 1 1.47 -7.50 -7.55
CA MET A 1 0.19 -7.85 -6.90
C MET A 1 -0.83 -6.76 -7.22
N ASN A 2 -2.11 -7.10 -7.41
CA ASN A 2 -3.16 -6.11 -7.66
C ASN A 2 -3.89 -5.71 -6.35
N SER A 3 -4.82 -4.77 -6.45
CA SER A 3 -5.58 -4.25 -5.30
C SER A 3 -6.45 -5.32 -4.65
N ASP A 4 -7.23 -6.07 -5.42
CA ASP A 4 -8.10 -7.12 -4.89
C ASP A 4 -7.32 -8.17 -4.07
N GLU A 5 -6.16 -8.61 -4.58
CA GLU A 5 -5.31 -9.59 -3.91
C GLU A 5 -4.70 -9.02 -2.63
N LEU A 6 -4.21 -7.77 -2.65
CA LEU A 6 -3.74 -7.09 -1.44
C LEU A 6 -4.84 -7.02 -0.38
N ILE A 7 -6.05 -6.62 -0.78
CA ILE A 7 -7.18 -6.43 0.13
C ILE A 7 -7.60 -7.76 0.74
N GLN A 8 -7.71 -8.82 -0.06
CA GLN A 8 -8.07 -10.16 0.43
C GLN A 8 -7.06 -10.68 1.45
N ARG A 9 -5.76 -10.55 1.15
CA ARG A 9 -4.68 -10.98 2.05
C ARG A 9 -4.65 -10.18 3.34
N TYR A 10 -4.80 -8.85 3.25
CA TYR A 10 -4.89 -7.98 4.40
C TYR A 10 -6.09 -8.32 5.30
N GLN A 11 -7.26 -8.58 4.70
CA GLN A 11 -8.47 -9.04 5.40
C GLN A 11 -8.32 -10.41 6.05
N ALA A 12 -7.48 -11.28 5.47
CA ALA A 12 -7.13 -12.58 6.06
C ALA A 12 -6.15 -12.46 7.25
N GLY A 13 -5.72 -11.25 7.60
CA GLY A 13 -4.83 -10.98 8.73
C GLY A 13 -3.35 -10.86 8.34
N GLU A 14 -3.01 -10.96 7.05
CA GLU A 14 -1.66 -10.71 6.60
C GLU A 14 -1.31 -9.22 6.78
N ARG A 15 -0.10 -8.95 7.27
CA ARG A 15 0.43 -7.59 7.45
C ARG A 15 1.77 -7.39 6.78
N ASP A 16 2.47 -8.46 6.44
CA ASP A 16 3.78 -8.36 5.79
C ASP A 16 3.66 -8.38 4.28
N PHE A 17 3.85 -7.19 3.69
CA PHE A 17 3.88 -6.96 2.26
C PHE A 17 5.22 -6.34 1.85
N SER A 18 6.27 -6.58 2.64
CA SER A 18 7.59 -6.04 2.40
C SER A 18 8.20 -6.57 1.10
N GLY A 19 8.88 -5.70 0.36
CA GLY A 19 9.55 -6.04 -0.90
C GLY A 19 8.61 -6.37 -2.06
N VAL A 20 7.29 -6.24 -1.89
CA VAL A 20 6.32 -6.60 -2.93
C VAL A 20 6.26 -5.54 -4.04
N GLU A 21 6.09 -5.99 -5.28
CA GLU A 21 5.89 -5.12 -6.45
C GLU A 21 4.41 -4.73 -6.60
N PHE A 22 4.14 -3.43 -6.40
CA PHE A 22 2.85 -2.74 -6.46
C PHE A 22 2.86 -1.57 -7.47
N ARG A 23 3.64 -1.69 -8.56
CA ARG A 23 3.66 -0.64 -9.59
C ARG A 23 2.27 -0.42 -10.15
N TYR A 24 1.84 0.84 -10.23
CA TYR A 24 0.51 1.23 -10.71
C TYR A 24 -0.66 0.63 -9.91
N LEU A 25 -0.43 0.33 -8.63
CA LEU A 25 -1.50 -0.11 -7.73
C LEU A 25 -2.51 1.02 -7.52
N GLU A 26 -3.80 0.72 -7.64
CA GLU A 26 -4.88 1.66 -7.36
C GLU A 26 -5.58 1.26 -6.07
N LEU A 27 -5.50 2.10 -5.04
CA LEU A 27 -6.23 1.94 -3.77
C LEU A 27 -7.04 3.20 -3.48
N GLY A 28 -8.29 2.99 -3.07
CA GLY A 28 -9.26 4.06 -2.84
C GLY A 28 -10.18 3.76 -1.66
N ASN A 29 -10.32 4.70 -0.74
CA ASN A 29 -11.30 4.65 0.36
C ASN A 29 -11.19 3.38 1.23
N ILE A 30 -9.98 3.04 1.68
CA ILE A 30 -9.71 1.82 2.45
C ILE A 30 -8.77 2.08 3.62
N SER A 31 -8.97 1.38 4.74
CA SER A 31 -8.03 1.35 5.85
C SER A 31 -7.18 0.09 5.83
N ILE A 32 -5.86 0.26 5.71
CA ILE A 32 -4.85 -0.80 5.78
C ILE A 32 -3.77 -0.43 6.80
N GLU A 33 -4.22 -0.09 8.00
CA GLU A 33 -3.41 0.30 9.15
C GLU A 33 -2.39 -0.79 9.55
N GLU A 34 -1.24 -0.37 10.09
CA GLU A 34 -0.16 -1.26 10.54
C GLU A 34 0.44 -2.18 9.45
N ILE A 35 0.14 -1.93 8.18
CA ILE A 35 0.68 -2.72 7.06
C ILE A 35 2.20 -2.50 6.93
N ASN A 36 2.96 -3.58 6.78
CA ASN A 36 4.37 -3.51 6.45
C ASN A 36 4.57 -3.50 4.94
N LEU A 37 4.84 -2.32 4.38
CA LEU A 37 5.18 -2.08 2.97
C LEU A 37 6.67 -1.77 2.80
N SER A 38 7.52 -2.16 3.76
CA SER A 38 8.94 -1.81 3.70
C SER A 38 9.61 -2.42 2.48
N SER A 39 10.45 -1.65 1.80
CA SER A 39 11.10 -2.03 0.54
C SER A 39 10.15 -2.37 -0.62
N ALA A 40 8.85 -2.15 -0.49
CA ALA A 40 7.89 -2.40 -1.55
C ALA A 40 8.02 -1.37 -2.69
N ASN A 41 7.62 -1.76 -3.89
CA ASN A 41 7.64 -0.87 -5.05
C ASN A 41 6.23 -0.35 -5.37
N LEU A 42 5.92 0.87 -4.97
CA LEU A 42 4.65 1.56 -5.19
C LEU A 42 4.75 2.58 -6.34
N SER A 43 5.74 2.44 -7.23
CA SER A 43 5.96 3.42 -8.29
C SER A 43 4.75 3.52 -9.22
N GLY A 44 4.25 4.74 -9.43
CA GLY A 44 3.05 5.00 -10.24
C GLY A 44 1.74 4.59 -9.57
N ALA A 45 1.73 4.16 -8.30
CA ALA A 45 0.50 3.82 -7.59
C ALA A 45 -0.33 5.08 -7.30
N THR A 46 -1.65 4.91 -7.19
CA THR A 46 -2.60 5.94 -6.76
C THR A 46 -3.23 5.50 -5.45
N LEU A 47 -3.02 6.29 -4.39
CA LEU A 47 -3.53 6.08 -3.04
C LEU A 47 -4.46 7.23 -2.68
N GLN A 48 -5.77 7.01 -2.80
CA GLN A 48 -6.80 8.03 -2.54
C GLN A 48 -7.62 7.67 -1.31
N ASN A 49 -7.69 8.55 -0.31
CA ASN A 49 -8.44 8.30 0.94
C ASN A 49 -8.04 6.96 1.61
N VAL A 50 -6.74 6.62 1.64
CA VAL A 50 -6.24 5.39 2.25
C VAL A 50 -5.78 5.68 3.68
N ASN A 51 -6.19 4.88 4.68
CA ASN A 51 -5.57 4.97 6.00
C ASN A 51 -4.33 4.05 6.07
N LEU A 52 -3.15 4.65 6.18
CA LEU A 52 -1.86 4.00 6.40
C LEU A 52 -1.30 4.31 7.80
N ASP A 53 -2.14 4.64 8.79
CA ASP A 53 -1.71 4.84 10.17
C ASP A 53 -0.84 3.66 10.64
N ASN A 54 0.33 3.98 11.19
CA ASN A 54 1.34 3.02 11.65
C ASN A 54 1.91 2.07 10.56
N ALA A 55 1.67 2.33 9.27
CA ALA A 55 2.27 1.56 8.20
C ALA A 55 3.80 1.72 8.17
N ASN A 56 4.51 0.63 7.89
CA ASN A 56 5.95 0.69 7.67
C ASN A 56 6.26 0.85 6.18
N LEU A 57 6.65 2.06 5.77
CA LEU A 57 7.07 2.38 4.40
C LEU A 57 8.61 2.50 4.25
N SER A 58 9.38 1.98 5.21
CA SER A 58 10.85 2.10 5.19
C SER A 58 11.42 1.53 3.90
N ASN A 59 12.22 2.30 3.16
CA ASN A 59 12.81 1.94 1.87
C ASN A 59 11.82 1.65 0.73
N ALA A 60 10.52 1.95 0.89
CA ALA A 60 9.56 1.80 -0.20
C ALA A 60 9.89 2.75 -1.36
N GLN A 61 9.67 2.31 -2.60
CA GLN A 61 9.81 3.14 -3.79
C GLN A 61 8.48 3.81 -4.10
N LEU A 62 8.43 5.14 -3.99
CA LEU A 62 7.22 5.97 -4.21
C LEU A 62 7.35 6.87 -5.44
N ILE A 63 8.02 6.40 -6.50
CA ILE A 63 8.31 7.22 -7.68
C ILE A 63 7.02 7.43 -8.46
N SER A 64 6.65 8.69 -8.70
CA SER A 64 5.39 9.06 -9.37
C SER A 64 4.14 8.46 -8.70
N THR A 65 4.20 8.21 -7.39
CA THR A 65 3.03 7.77 -6.61
C THR A 65 2.13 8.98 -6.34
N GLU A 66 0.85 8.85 -6.66
CA GLU A 66 -0.16 9.85 -6.35
C GLU A 66 -0.77 9.56 -4.99
N ILE A 67 -0.71 10.54 -4.09
CA ILE A 67 -1.23 10.42 -2.72
C ILE A 67 -2.20 11.55 -2.48
N GLU A 68 -3.48 11.22 -2.28
CA GLU A 68 -4.54 12.18 -1.98
C GLU A 68 -5.30 11.71 -0.73
N ASN A 69 -5.45 12.61 0.27
CA ASN A 69 -6.19 12.34 1.51
C ASN A 69 -5.82 11.03 2.23
N THR A 70 -4.58 10.58 2.07
CA THR A 70 -4.06 9.37 2.73
C THR A 70 -3.36 9.77 4.02
N THR A 71 -3.71 9.10 5.13
CA THR A 71 -3.19 9.40 6.48
C THR A 71 -2.11 8.42 6.89
#